data_AF-A0A7W4CPH3-F1
#
_entry.id   AF-A0A7W4CPH3-F1
#
_cell.length_a   1.000
_cell.length_b   1.000
_cell.length_c   1.000
_cell.angle_alpha   90.00
_cell.angle_beta   90.00
_cell.angle_gamma   90.00
#
_symmetry.space_group_name_H-M   'P 1'
#
loop_
_entity.id
_entity.type
_entity.pdbx_description
1 polymer ?
#
loop_
_entity_poly.entity_id
_entity_poly.type
_entity_poly.pdbx_seq_one_letter_code
_entity_poly.pdbx_strand_id
1 'polypeptide(L)'
;MNTTSKSVAFRYVIFNGPSKSVLFDSCLYAYSKDAKVHVNFAVSQGCSNDGNNATKMHLPMQITDIVITGIQHEDGSGESFNLEGHCKVDIDYHIRNDGVCRYQYRRFTAYYNSKSRKGTITLIANSN
;
A
#
# COMPACT_ATOMS: atom_id res chain seq x y z
N MET A 1 31.64 7.78 14.33
CA MET A 1 30.81 6.58 14.06
C MET A 1 29.66 7.01 13.20
N ASN A 2 29.56 6.48 11.98
CA ASN A 2 28.50 6.80 11.02
C ASN A 2 27.24 6.03 11.44
N THR A 3 26.34 6.64 12.20
CA THR A 3 25.04 6.04 12.50
C THR A 3 24.17 6.16 11.27
N THR A 4 24.29 5.20 10.36
CA THR A 4 23.28 4.96 9.34
C THR A 4 21.99 4.59 10.09
N SER A 5 21.13 5.58 10.34
CA SER A 5 19.78 5.35 10.85
C SER A 5 19.10 4.41 9.85
N LYS A 6 18.98 3.12 10.20
CA LYS A 6 18.21 2.17 9.41
C LYS A 6 16.76 2.66 9.43
N SER A 7 16.32 3.26 8.32
CA SER A 7 14.90 3.56 8.12
C SER A 7 14.10 2.27 8.29
N VAL A 8 13.26 2.20 9.33
CA VAL A 8 12.40 1.03 9.55
C VAL A 8 11.37 1.01 8.42
N ALA A 9 11.45 0.02 7.55
CA ALA A 9 10.49 -0.17 6.47
C ALA A 9 9.44 -1.20 6.92
N PHE A 10 8.15 -0.83 6.86
CA PHE A 10 7.06 -1.73 7.24
C PHE A 10 6.47 -2.38 5.99
N ARG A 11 6.63 -3.70 5.85
CA ARG A 11 6.17 -4.45 4.67
C ARG A 11 4.86 -5.18 4.95
N TYR A 12 3.91 -5.03 4.05
CA TYR A 12 2.57 -5.60 4.14
C TYR A 12 2.14 -6.24 2.82
N VAL A 13 1.14 -7.11 2.90
CA VAL A 13 0.58 -7.83 1.75
C VAL A 13 -0.60 -7.07 1.16
N ILE A 14 -0.59 -6.89 -0.16
CA ILE A 14 -1.76 -6.45 -0.94
C ILE A 14 -2.50 -7.72 -1.38
N PHE A 15 -3.75 -7.88 -0.97
CA PHE A 15 -4.57 -9.03 -1.34
C PHE A 15 -5.67 -8.69 -2.36
N ASN A 16 -5.92 -7.41 -2.60
CA ASN A 16 -6.75 -6.91 -3.69
C ASN A 16 -6.35 -5.47 -4.03
N GLY A 17 -6.67 -5.00 -5.23
CA GLY A 17 -6.25 -3.68 -5.69
C GLY A 17 -6.88 -3.24 -7.02
N PRO A 18 -6.42 -2.09 -7.55
CA PRO A 18 -6.93 -1.49 -8.78
C PRO A 18 -6.52 -2.28 -10.04
N SER A 19 -7.25 -2.04 -11.13
CA SER A 19 -6.84 -2.52 -12.46
C SER A 19 -5.59 -1.77 -12.95
N LYS A 20 -4.98 -2.32 -14.01
CA LYS A 20 -3.88 -1.67 -14.72
C LYS A 20 -4.24 -0.25 -15.16
N SER A 21 -5.38 -0.07 -15.85
CA SER A 21 -5.83 1.25 -16.32
C SER A 21 -5.91 2.28 -15.18
N VAL A 22 -6.51 1.90 -14.04
CA VAL A 22 -6.64 2.79 -12.89
C VAL A 22 -5.27 3.19 -12.32
N LEU A 23 -4.28 2.29 -12.31
CA LEU A 23 -2.92 2.65 -11.90
C LEU A 23 -2.32 3.71 -12.82
N PHE A 24 -2.37 3.49 -14.14
CA PHE A 24 -1.82 4.42 -15.12
C PHE A 24 -2.54 5.78 -15.09
N ASP A 25 -3.87 5.78 -15.02
CA ASP A 25 -4.66 7.01 -14.89
C ASP A 25 -4.32 7.76 -13.60
N SER A 26 -4.18 7.04 -12.49
CA SER A 26 -3.82 7.67 -11.21
C SER A 26 -2.43 8.30 -11.23
N CYS A 27 -1.47 7.66 -11.93
CA CYS A 27 -0.12 8.20 -12.08
C CYS A 27 -0.10 9.40 -13.03
N LEU A 28 -0.87 9.36 -14.12
CA LEU A 28 -1.01 10.47 -15.06
C LEU A 28 -1.56 11.73 -14.38
N TYR A 29 -2.54 11.56 -13.49
CA TYR A 29 -3.23 12.66 -12.81
C TYR A 29 -2.75 12.91 -11.37
N ALA A 30 -1.60 12.36 -10.96
CA ALA A 30 -1.09 12.42 -9.58
C ALA A 30 -1.01 13.84 -8.99
N TYR A 31 -0.74 14.83 -9.84
CA TYR A 31 -0.61 16.25 -9.46
C TYR A 31 -1.74 17.11 -10.03
N SER A 32 -2.76 16.51 -10.64
CA SER A 32 -3.92 17.23 -11.15
C SER A 32 -4.77 17.76 -10.01
N LYS A 33 -5.21 19.02 -10.10
CA LYS A 33 -6.18 19.60 -9.16
C LYS A 33 -7.63 19.29 -9.56
N ASP A 34 -7.84 19.02 -10.85
CA ASP A 34 -9.17 18.92 -11.45
C ASP A 34 -9.62 17.45 -11.63
N ALA A 35 -8.67 16.54 -11.86
CA ALA A 35 -8.95 15.12 -12.05
C ALA A 35 -8.59 14.33 -10.78
N LYS A 36 -9.56 13.58 -10.24
CA LYS A 36 -9.37 12.71 -9.09
C LYS A 36 -9.60 11.26 -9.49
N VAL A 37 -8.54 10.44 -9.45
CA VAL A 37 -8.61 9.00 -9.67
C VAL A 37 -8.54 8.30 -8.32
N HIS A 38 -9.58 7.55 -7.97
CA HIS A 38 -9.62 6.82 -6.71
C HIS A 38 -8.82 5.52 -6.81
N VAL A 39 -7.79 5.38 -5.98
CA VAL A 39 -6.96 4.18 -5.88
C VAL A 39 -7.19 3.53 -4.52
N ASN A 40 -7.64 2.27 -4.55
CA ASN A 40 -7.90 1.50 -3.34
C ASN A 40 -7.09 0.21 -3.37
N PHE A 41 -6.15 0.07 -2.43
CA PHE A 41 -5.49 -1.19 -2.13
C PHE A 41 -6.10 -1.82 -0.87
N ALA A 42 -6.45 -3.09 -0.95
CA ALA A 42 -6.77 -3.87 0.23
C ALA A 42 -5.46 -4.47 0.78
N VAL A 43 -4.98 -3.89 1.87
CA VAL A 43 -3.70 -4.23 2.50
C VAL A 43 -3.96 -4.95 3.82
N SER A 44 -3.23 -6.04 4.07
CA SER A 44 -3.32 -6.80 5.31
C SER A 44 -2.41 -6.21 6.38
N GLN A 45 -2.98 -5.76 7.51
CA GLN A 45 -2.22 -5.37 8.71
C GLN A 45 -1.85 -6.58 9.58
N GLY A 46 -2.60 -7.68 9.44
CA GLY A 46 -2.37 -8.96 10.11
C GLY A 46 -3.38 -10.01 9.62
N CYS A 47 -3.33 -11.22 10.18
CA CYS A 47 -4.37 -12.25 9.98
C CYS A 47 -5.07 -12.49 11.32
N SER A 48 -6.37 -12.78 11.33
CA SER A 48 -7.02 -13.29 12.55
C SER A 48 -6.52 -14.72 12.82
N ASN A 49 -6.31 -15.04 14.10
CA ASN A 49 -5.87 -16.36 14.56
C ASN A 49 -7.07 -17.31 14.83
N ASP A 50 -8.08 -17.29 13.97
CA ASP A 50 -9.19 -18.23 14.11
C ASP A 50 -8.76 -19.57 13.51
N GLY A 51 -8.49 -20.51 14.40
CA GLY A 51 -7.94 -21.82 14.09
C GLY A 51 -8.75 -22.57 13.05
N ASN A 52 -8.03 -23.32 12.21
CA ASN A 52 -8.56 -24.40 11.40
C ASN A 52 -9.60 -23.99 10.34
N ASN A 53 -9.22 -23.09 9.41
CA ASN A 53 -9.86 -23.07 8.10
C ASN A 53 -8.96 -22.47 7.01
N ALA A 54 -9.05 -23.00 5.79
CA ALA A 54 -8.21 -22.71 4.63
C ALA A 54 -8.30 -21.27 4.06
N THR A 55 -8.92 -20.34 4.80
CA THR A 55 -9.11 -18.93 4.45
C THR A 55 -8.63 -18.05 5.60
N LYS A 56 -7.35 -17.66 5.59
CA LYS A 56 -6.84 -16.63 6.51
C LYS A 56 -7.66 -15.35 6.33
N MET A 57 -8.39 -14.94 7.36
CA MET A 57 -9.10 -13.68 7.35
C MET A 57 -8.10 -12.54 7.54
N HIS A 58 -7.92 -11.73 6.51
CA HIS A 58 -7.04 -10.57 6.55
C HIS A 58 -7.68 -9.47 7.40
N LEU A 59 -6.94 -8.95 8.38
CA LEU A 59 -7.31 -7.73 9.08
C LEU A 59 -6.96 -6.53 8.16
N PRO A 60 -7.95 -5.81 7.61
CA PRO A 60 -7.70 -4.77 6.64
C PRO A 60 -7.02 -3.58 7.32
N MET A 61 -5.90 -3.16 6.75
CA MET A 61 -5.19 -1.96 7.15
C MET A 61 -6.04 -0.73 6.80
N GLN A 62 -6.06 0.23 7.73
CA GLN A 62 -6.62 1.55 7.47
C GLN A 62 -5.63 2.37 6.63
N ILE A 63 -5.77 2.27 5.30
CA ILE A 63 -4.98 3.02 4.31
C ILE A 63 -5.94 3.80 3.40
N THR A 64 -5.65 5.08 3.18
CA THR A 64 -6.47 6.00 2.37
C THR A 64 -5.57 7.02 1.64
N ASP A 65 -6.18 7.84 0.80
CA ASP A 65 -5.55 8.96 0.10
C ASP A 65 -4.30 8.50 -0.67
N ILE A 66 -4.42 7.35 -1.33
CA ILE A 66 -3.32 6.75 -2.09
C ILE A 66 -3.14 7.52 -3.39
N VAL A 67 -1.91 8.01 -3.59
CA VAL A 67 -1.49 8.67 -4.82
C VAL A 67 -0.30 7.93 -5.37
N ILE A 68 -0.42 7.44 -6.62
CA ILE A 68 0.69 6.84 -7.37
C ILE A 68 1.45 7.96 -8.05
N THR A 69 2.74 8.08 -7.76
CA THR A 69 3.62 9.12 -8.36
C THR A 69 4.64 8.55 -9.33
N GLY A 70 4.80 7.23 -9.38
CA GLY A 70 5.70 6.56 -10.31
C GLY A 70 5.30 5.10 -10.56
N ILE A 71 5.51 4.65 -11.80
CA ILE A 71 5.28 3.27 -12.24
C ILE A 71 6.49 2.83 -13.06
N GLN A 72 7.09 1.71 -12.66
CA GLN A 72 8.17 1.04 -13.39
C GLN A 72 7.74 -0.38 -13.73
N HIS A 73 8.00 -0.81 -14.97
CA HIS A 73 7.72 -2.17 -15.42
C HIS A 73 8.83 -3.10 -14.93
N GLU A 74 8.46 -4.22 -14.32
CA GLU A 74 9.46 -5.11 -13.70
C GLU A 74 9.94 -6.21 -14.65
N ASP A 75 9.03 -7.04 -15.17
CA ASP A 75 9.34 -8.36 -15.71
C ASP A 75 9.03 -8.52 -17.21
N GLY A 76 8.63 -7.43 -17.88
CA GLY A 76 8.21 -7.45 -19.29
C GLY A 76 6.85 -8.12 -19.53
N SER A 77 6.16 -8.62 -18.49
CA SER A 77 4.81 -9.22 -18.61
C SER A 77 3.73 -8.21 -18.99
N GLY A 78 3.99 -6.92 -18.73
CA GLY A 78 2.98 -5.86 -18.84
C GLY A 78 1.89 -5.92 -17.77
N GLU A 79 2.08 -6.74 -16.73
CA GLU A 79 1.13 -6.95 -15.63
C GLU A 79 1.74 -6.73 -14.24
N SER A 80 3.07 -6.77 -14.10
CA SER A 80 3.78 -6.56 -12.83
C SER A 80 4.50 -5.20 -12.82
N PHE A 81 4.27 -4.43 -11.76
CA PHE A 81 4.75 -3.06 -11.61
C PHE A 81 5.43 -2.84 -10.27
N ASN A 82 6.54 -2.10 -10.31
CA ASN A 82 7.05 -1.39 -9.15
C ASN A 82 6.39 -0.02 -9.10
N LEU A 83 5.68 0.26 -8.02
CA LEU A 83 4.94 1.49 -7.80
C LEU A 83 5.65 2.32 -6.74
N GLU A 84 5.60 3.64 -6.93
CA GLU A 84 6.01 4.63 -5.94
C GLU A 84 4.84 5.57 -5.68
N GLY A 85 4.70 6.03 -4.43
CA GLY A 85 3.64 6.94 -4.08
C GLY A 85 3.64 7.38 -2.65
N HIS A 86 2.53 7.99 -2.26
CA HIS A 86 2.26 8.36 -0.88
C HIS A 86 0.81 8.06 -0.51
N CYS A 87 0.57 7.93 0.79
CA CYS A 87 -0.74 7.61 1.35
C CYS A 87 -0.87 8.15 2.76
N LYS A 88 -2.08 8.08 3.30
CA LYS A 88 -2.36 8.19 4.72
C LYS A 88 -2.66 6.80 5.27
N VAL A 89 -2.04 6.45 6.39
CA VAL A 89 -2.14 5.10 6.94
C VAL A 89 -2.10 5.10 8.46
N ASP A 90 -2.87 4.22 9.07
CA ASP A 90 -2.83 3.95 10.50
C ASP A 90 -2.34 2.52 10.74
N ILE A 91 -1.03 2.38 10.93
CA ILE A 91 -0.34 1.09 11.07
C ILE A 91 -0.60 0.38 12.40
N ASP A 92 -1.18 1.09 13.38
CA ASP A 92 -1.43 0.57 14.72
C ASP A 92 -2.93 0.42 15.01
N TYR A 93 -3.81 0.64 14.03
CA TYR A 93 -5.27 0.57 14.19
C TYR A 93 -5.74 -0.70 14.92
N HIS A 94 -5.40 -1.88 14.40
CA HIS A 94 -5.76 -3.17 15.00
C HIS A 94 -4.95 -3.52 16.25
N ILE A 95 -3.81 -2.84 16.49
CA ILE A 95 -3.02 -3.01 17.72
C ILE A 95 -3.68 -2.27 18.87
N ARG A 96 -4.16 -1.04 18.63
CA ARG A 96 -4.84 -0.22 19.64
C ARG A 96 -6.26 -0.70 19.92
N ASN A 97 -6.96 -1.21 18.90
CA ASN A 97 -8.30 -1.80 19.02
C ASN A 97 -9.33 -0.88 19.71
N ASP A 98 -9.26 0.43 19.48
CA ASP A 98 -10.15 1.44 20.08
C ASP A 98 -11.18 2.01 19.09
N GLY A 99 -11.20 1.50 17.85
CA GLY A 99 -12.09 1.94 16.78
C GLY A 99 -11.78 3.32 16.20
N VAL A 100 -10.72 3.99 16.65
CA VAL A 100 -10.37 5.36 16.23
C VAL A 100 -9.19 5.35 15.27
N CYS A 101 -9.43 5.82 14.05
CA CYS A 101 -8.38 5.98 13.03
C CYS A 101 -7.47 7.17 13.33
N ARG A 102 -6.16 6.93 13.31
CA ARG A 102 -5.10 7.91 13.52
C ARG A 102 -4.12 7.85 12.36
N TYR A 103 -4.52 8.49 11.26
CA TYR A 103 -3.75 8.46 10.02
C TYR A 103 -2.45 9.26 10.10
N GLN A 104 -1.39 8.65 9.57
CA GLN A 104 -0.09 9.29 9.35
C GLN A 104 0.20 9.32 7.85
N TYR A 105 0.72 10.46 7.37
CA TYR A 105 1.24 10.54 6.01
C TYR A 105 2.52 9.68 5.90
N ARG A 106 2.60 8.87 4.85
CA ARG A 106 3.78 8.04 4.54
C ARG A 106 4.00 7.93 3.04
N ARG A 107 5.28 7.89 2.67
CA ARG A 107 5.71 7.42 1.35
C ARG A 107 5.70 5.89 1.32
N PHE A 108 5.48 5.32 0.14
CA PHE A 108 5.54 3.88 -0.05
C PHE A 108 6.22 3.51 -1.37
N THR A 109 6.75 2.29 -1.39
CA THR A 109 7.01 1.54 -2.62
C THR A 109 6.16 0.29 -2.61
N ALA A 110 5.74 -0.21 -3.77
CA ALA A 110 5.00 -1.45 -3.86
C ALA A 110 5.43 -2.28 -5.06
N TYR A 111 5.40 -3.59 -4.89
CA TYR A 111 5.43 -4.55 -5.99
C TYR A 111 4.01 -5.06 -6.19
N TYR A 112 3.41 -4.85 -7.36
CA TYR A 112 2.00 -5.13 -7.60
C TYR A 112 1.77 -5.76 -8.98
N ASN A 113 1.00 -6.85 -9.00
CA ASN A 113 0.57 -7.51 -10.23
C ASN A 113 -0.92 -7.18 -10.50
N SER A 114 -1.20 -6.43 -11.56
CA SER A 114 -2.57 -5.95 -11.88
C SER A 114 -3.52 -7.03 -12.35
N LYS A 115 -2.98 -8.12 -12.91
CA LYS A 115 -3.78 -9.27 -13.36
C LYS A 115 -4.33 -10.06 -12.18
N SER A 116 -3.48 -10.39 -11.22
CA SER A 116 -3.86 -11.13 -10.00
C SER A 116 -4.41 -10.23 -8.90
N ARG A 117 -4.20 -8.91 -9.01
CA ARG A 117 -4.53 -7.87 -8.03
C ARG A 117 -3.86 -8.07 -6.67
N LYS A 118 -2.67 -8.67 -6.67
CA LYS A 118 -1.90 -9.02 -5.47
C LYS A 118 -0.52 -8.39 -5.53
N GLY A 119 0.11 -8.30 -4.36
CA GLY A 119 1.44 -7.71 -4.27
C GLY A 119 1.90 -7.50 -2.83
N THR A 120 2.91 -6.66 -2.68
CA THR A 120 3.41 -6.20 -1.39
C THR A 120 3.62 -4.70 -1.42
N ILE A 121 3.26 -4.02 -0.34
CA ILE A 121 3.52 -2.60 -0.13
C ILE A 121 4.50 -2.43 1.02
N THR A 122 5.45 -1.52 0.87
CA THR A 122 6.44 -1.16 1.87
C THR A 122 6.26 0.30 2.22
N LEU A 123 5.86 0.59 3.45
CA LEU A 123 5.75 1.94 3.99
C LEU A 123 7.12 2.38 4.51
N ILE A 124 7.58 3.54 4.05
CA ILE A 124 8.83 4.15 4.49
C ILE A 124 8.54 4.87 5.82
N ALA A 125 9.33 4.60 6.87
CA ALA A 125 9.22 5.35 8.11
C ALA A 125 9.51 6.84 7.87
N ASN A 126 8.78 7.71 8.56
CA ASN A 126 9.13 9.11 8.63
C ASN A 126 10.44 9.22 9.42
N SER A 127 11.46 9.80 8.79
CA SER A 127 12.69 10.16 9.50
C SER A 127 12.33 11.25 10.52
N ASN A 128 12.61 11.00 11.80
CA ASN A 128 12.63 12.07 12.81
C ASN A 128 13.84 12.98 12.59
#